data_AF-A0A7K4HKA9-F1
#
_entry.id   AF-A0A7K4HKA9-F1
#
_cell.length_a   1.000
_cell.length_b   1.000
_cell.length_c   1.000
_cell.angle_alpha   90.00
_cell.angle_beta   90.00
_cell.angle_gamma   90.00
#
_symmetry.space_group_name_H-M   'P 1'
#
loop_
_entity.id
_entity.type
_entity.pdbx_description
1 polymer ?
#
loop_
_entity_poly.entity_id
_entity_poly.type
_entity_poly.pdbx_seq_one_letter_code
_entity_poly.pdbx_strand_id
1 'polypeptide(L)'
;IFISDYYKIERDRLWLYFERGFTLNDILLAVNLGTHHGIRFELLLRDRERGLDWFMILRERNIKEERLFLPYRTEMKYRNRPVLE
;
A
#
# COMPACT_ATOMS: atom_id res chain seq x y z
N ILE A 1 1.09 -17.57 1.10
CA ILE A 1 -0.28 -17.01 1.15
C ILE A 1 -0.28 -15.46 1.06
N PHE A 2 0.84 -14.77 1.30
CA PHE A 2 0.88 -13.30 1.41
C PHE A 2 0.71 -12.47 0.12
N ILE A 3 0.84 -13.05 -1.09
CA ILE A 3 0.83 -12.28 -2.36
C ILE A 3 -0.55 -12.27 -3.02
N SER A 4 -1.46 -13.18 -2.66
CA SER A 4 -2.70 -13.43 -3.41
C SER A 4 -3.83 -12.41 -3.14
N ASP A 5 -3.90 -11.81 -1.96
CA ASP A 5 -4.95 -10.82 -1.67
C ASP A 5 -4.56 -9.39 -2.12
N TYR A 6 -3.26 -9.16 -2.37
CA TYR A 6 -2.73 -7.91 -2.95
C TYR A 6 -3.27 -7.62 -4.36
N TYR A 7 -3.67 -8.66 -5.10
CA TYR A 7 -4.14 -8.55 -6.48
C TYR A 7 -5.67 -8.53 -6.64
N LYS A 8 -6.43 -8.54 -5.54
CA LYS A 8 -7.91 -8.51 -5.60
C LYS A 8 -8.52 -7.12 -5.68
N ILE A 9 -7.73 -6.07 -5.93
CA ILE A 9 -8.32 -4.84 -6.45
C ILE A 9 -8.70 -5.13 -7.90
N GLU A 10 -10.00 -5.32 -8.12
CA GLU A 10 -10.58 -5.44 -9.46
C GLU A 10 -10.10 -4.29 -10.35
N ARG A 11 -9.75 -4.59 -11.61
CA ARG A 11 -9.21 -3.62 -12.57
C ARG A 11 -10.08 -2.36 -12.67
N ASP A 12 -11.39 -2.52 -12.61
CA ASP A 12 -12.36 -1.41 -12.68
C ASP A 12 -12.30 -0.50 -11.44
N ARG A 13 -12.06 -1.06 -10.26
CA ARG A 13 -11.84 -0.27 -9.03
C ARG A 13 -10.51 0.46 -9.06
N LEU A 14 -9.47 -0.17 -9.62
CA LEU A 14 -8.16 0.46 -9.78
C LEU A 14 -8.26 1.68 -10.70
N TRP A 15 -8.99 1.54 -11.81
CA TRP A 15 -9.26 2.64 -12.74
C TRP A 15 -9.96 3.81 -12.05
N LEU A 16 -11.01 3.52 -11.27
CA LEU A 16 -11.74 4.53 -10.50
C LEU A 16 -10.86 5.27 -9.48
N TYR A 17 -9.88 4.61 -8.86
CA TYR A 17 -8.94 5.30 -7.98
C TYR A 17 -7.97 6.21 -8.73
N PHE A 18 -7.52 5.83 -9.93
CA PHE A 18 -6.73 6.72 -10.78
C PHE A 18 -7.53 7.94 -11.25
N GLU A 19 -8.80 7.78 -11.61
CA GLU A 19 -9.68 8.90 -11.96
C GLU A 19 -9.88 9.88 -10.80
N ARG A 20 -9.79 9.39 -9.56
CA ARG A 20 -9.82 10.22 -8.33
C ARG A 20 -8.48 10.85 -7.97
N GLY A 21 -7.46 10.66 -8.79
CA GLY A 21 -6.14 11.25 -8.59
C GLY A 21 -5.22 10.49 -7.63
N PHE A 22 -5.58 9.27 -7.22
CA PHE A 22 -4.66 8.45 -6.41
C PHE A 22 -3.53 7.90 -7.27
N THR A 23 -2.32 7.94 -6.73
CA THR A 23 -1.19 7.25 -7.34
C THR A 23 -1.23 5.76 -7.04
N LEU A 24 -0.53 4.95 -7.84
CA LEU A 24 -0.35 3.53 -7.54
C LEU A 24 0.27 3.33 -6.14
N ASN A 25 1.17 4.22 -5.72
CA ASN A 25 1.78 4.19 -4.40
C ASN A 25 0.76 4.45 -3.29
N ASP A 26 -0.16 5.40 -3.46
CA ASP A 26 -1.23 5.63 -2.47
C ASP A 26 -2.09 4.37 -2.30
N ILE A 27 -2.45 3.72 -3.40
CA ILE A 27 -3.29 2.51 -3.39
C ILE A 27 -2.54 1.35 -2.71
N LEU A 28 -1.29 1.09 -3.12
CA LEU A 28 -0.47 0.03 -2.54
C LEU A 28 -0.24 0.26 -1.04
N LEU A 29 0.02 1.49 -0.64
CA LEU A 29 0.27 1.84 0.75
C LEU A 29 -0.99 1.68 1.60
N ALA A 30 -2.15 2.11 1.10
CA ALA A 30 -3.44 1.90 1.74
C ALA A 30 -3.73 0.41 1.96
N VAL A 31 -3.53 -0.42 0.93
CA VAL A 31 -3.74 -1.88 1.00
C VAL A 31 -2.80 -2.52 2.01
N ASN A 32 -1.51 -2.15 2.00
CA ASN A 32 -0.51 -2.67 2.91
C ASN A 32 -0.88 -2.34 4.37
N LEU A 33 -1.15 -1.06 4.64
CA LEU A 33 -1.57 -0.59 5.96
C LEU A 33 -2.86 -1.28 6.40
N GLY A 34 -3.83 -1.43 5.49
CA GLY A 34 -5.09 -2.09 5.80
C GLY A 34 -4.91 -3.55 6.20
N THR A 35 -4.09 -4.29 5.45
CA THR A 35 -3.77 -5.70 5.72
C THR A 35 -3.04 -5.88 7.05
N HIS A 36 -2.06 -5.02 7.34
CA HIS A 36 -1.21 -5.16 8.53
C HIS A 36 -1.82 -4.61 9.83
N HIS A 37 -2.79 -3.71 9.74
CA HIS A 37 -3.39 -3.05 10.90
C HIS A 37 -4.89 -3.33 11.07
N GLY A 38 -5.48 -4.19 10.22
CA GLY A 38 -6.91 -4.47 10.26
C GLY A 38 -7.78 -3.25 9.92
N ILE A 39 -7.22 -2.31 9.16
CA ILE A 39 -7.89 -1.08 8.75
C ILE A 39 -8.48 -1.30 7.36
N ARG A 40 -9.70 -0.81 7.11
CA ARG A 40 -10.23 -0.79 5.75
C ARG A 40 -9.41 0.18 4.90
N PHE A 41 -8.75 -0.30 3.86
CA PHE A 41 -7.88 0.54 3.04
C PHE A 41 -8.64 1.71 2.37
N GLU A 42 -9.94 1.55 2.12
CA GLU A 42 -10.76 2.64 1.56
C GLU A 42 -10.91 3.82 2.53
N LEU A 43 -10.80 3.59 3.85
CA LEU A 43 -10.76 4.68 4.83
C LEU A 43 -9.47 5.48 4.72
N LEU A 44 -8.34 4.80 4.48
CA LEU A 44 -7.05 5.44 4.27
C LEU A 44 -7.04 6.25 2.97
N LEU A 45 -7.61 5.71 1.89
CA LEU A 45 -7.78 6.44 0.64
C LEU A 45 -8.71 7.65 0.80
N ARG A 46 -9.78 7.54 1.60
CA ARG A 46 -10.66 8.68 1.89
C ARG A 46 -9.95 9.80 2.65
N ASP A 47 -9.07 9.46 3.59
CA ASP A 47 -8.27 10.46 4.30
C ASP A 47 -7.31 11.17 3.34
N ARG A 48 -6.70 10.42 2.40
CA ARG A 48 -5.90 10.99 1.31
C ARG A 48 -6.73 11.88 0.38
N GLU A 49 -7.96 11.49 0.04
CA GLU A 49 -8.92 12.27 -0.77
C GLU A 49 -9.26 13.62 -0.12
N ARG A 50 -9.27 13.66 1.23
CA ARG A 50 -9.48 14.88 2.03
C ARG A 50 -8.24 15.79 2.11
N GLY A 51 -7.15 15.42 1.47
CA GLY A 51 -5.91 16.21 1.43
C GLY A 51 -4.94 15.92 2.58
N LEU A 52 -5.20 14.92 3.43
CA LEU A 52 -4.22 14.51 4.44
C LEU A 52 -3.06 13.80 3.75
N ASP A 53 -1.82 14.13 4.12
CA ASP A 53 -0.66 13.35 3.72
C ASP A 53 -0.54 12.05 4.56
N TRP A 54 0.29 11.11 4.09
CA TRP A 54 0.46 9.83 4.76
C TRP A 54 1.03 9.93 6.17
N PHE A 55 1.90 10.91 6.45
CA PHE A 55 2.45 11.12 7.79
C PHE A 55 1.34 11.49 8.78
N MET A 56 0.46 12.41 8.38
CA MET A 56 -0.70 12.80 9.20
C MET A 56 -1.63 11.61 9.46
N ILE A 57 -1.96 10.84 8.42
CA ILE A 57 -2.85 9.67 8.54
C ILE A 57 -2.31 8.64 9.54
N LEU A 58 -1.01 8.36 9.49
CA LEU A 58 -0.39 7.40 10.41
C LEU A 58 -0.35 7.91 11.83
N ARG A 59 -0.01 9.18 12.01
CA ARG A 59 0.03 9.82 13.32
C ARG A 59 -1.33 9.78 13.99
N GLU A 60 -2.40 10.14 13.27
CA GLU A 60 -3.77 10.11 13.78
C GLU A 60 -4.23 8.69 14.16
N ARG A 61 -3.72 7.68 13.44
CA ARG A 61 -4.06 6.27 13.66
C ARG A 61 -3.08 5.54 14.59
N ASN A 62 -2.12 6.26 15.19
CA ASN A 62 -1.07 5.73 16.06
C ASN A 62 -0.27 4.57 15.41
N ILE A 63 0.00 4.70 14.12
CA ILE A 63 0.77 3.72 13.33
C ILE A 63 2.21 4.22 13.24
N LYS A 64 3.18 3.37 13.61
CA LYS A 64 4.59 3.68 13.47
C LYS A 64 5.00 3.75 11.99
N GLU A 65 5.68 4.82 11.60
CA GLU A 65 6.13 5.08 10.23
C GLU A 65 7.05 4.02 9.65
N GLU A 66 7.77 3.28 10.49
CA GLU A 66 8.67 2.19 10.09
C GLU A 66 7.95 1.13 9.20
N ARG A 67 6.61 1.11 9.22
CA ARG A 67 5.77 0.21 8.43
C ARG A 67 5.36 0.75 7.05
N LEU A 68 5.58 2.04 6.76
CA LEU A 68 5.31 2.66 5.45
C LEU A 68 6.14 2.06 4.31
N PHE A 69 7.39 1.69 4.60
CA PHE A 69 8.42 1.40 3.59
C PHE A 69 8.60 -0.08 3.29
N LEU A 70 7.68 -0.94 3.73
CA LEU A 70 7.73 -2.37 3.37
C LEU A 70 6.88 -2.65 2.14
N PRO A 71 7.45 -2.35 0.96
CA PRO A 71 7.51 -3.36 -0.09
C PRO A 71 8.96 -3.76 -0.47
N TYR A 72 10.00 -3.34 0.26
CA TYR A 72 11.40 -3.54 -0.12
C TYR A 72 12.24 -4.36 0.89
N ARG A 73 11.80 -5.56 1.30
CA ARG A 73 12.76 -6.61 1.73
C ARG A 73 12.68 -7.88 0.88
N THR A 74 11.71 -7.94 -0.03
CA THR A 74 11.54 -9.06 -0.95
C THR A 74 12.29 -8.87 -2.27
N GLU A 75 12.63 -7.63 -2.67
CA GLU A 75 13.52 -7.42 -3.84
C GLU A 75 14.98 -7.80 -3.57
N MET A 76 15.46 -7.75 -2.31
CA MET A 76 16.81 -8.23 -1.97
C MET A 76 16.95 -9.76 -1.99
N LYS A 77 15.84 -10.53 -1.97
CA LYS A 77 15.88 -11.99 -2.14
C LYS A 77 15.96 -12.44 -3.60
N TYR A 78 15.62 -11.57 -4.55
CA TYR A 78 15.71 -11.87 -5.98
C TYR A 78 16.87 -11.16 -6.69
N ARG A 79 17.48 -10.12 -6.10
CA ARG A 79 18.72 -9.49 -6.64
C ARG A 79 20.03 -10.18 -6.26
N ASN A 80 20.00 -11.20 -5.40
CA ASN A 80 21.20 -11.96 -4.97
C ASN A 80 21.10 -13.46 -5.27
N ARG A 81 20.43 -13.86 -6.35
CA ARG A 81 20.88 -15.07 -7.03
C ARG A 81 21.87 -14.62 -8.09
N PRO A 82 23.16 -14.98 -8.02
CA PRO A 82 23.92 -15.01 -9.25
C PRO A 82 23.13 -15.92 -10.19
N VAL A 83 22.85 -15.46 -11.40
CA VAL A 83 22.49 -16.36 -12.49
C VAL A 83 23.74 -17.22 -12.70
N LEU A 84 23.79 -18.33 -11.98
CA LEU A 84 24.74 -19.40 -12.21
C LEU A 84 24.00 -20.42 -13.09
N GLU A 85 24.55 -20.52 -14.30
CA GLU A 85 24.36 -21.52 -15.38
C GLU A 85 23.13 -21.36 -16.28
#